data_AF-A0A8X6NVN0-F1
#
_entry.id   AF-A0A8X6NVN0-F1
#
_cell.length_a   1.000
_cell.length_b   1.000
_cell.length_c   1.000
_cell.angle_alpha   90.00
_cell.angle_beta   90.00
_cell.angle_gamma   90.00
#
_symmetry.space_group_name_H-M   'P 1'
#
loop_
_entity.id
_entity.type
_entity.pdbx_description
1 polymer ?
#
loop_
_entity_poly.entity_id
_entity_poly.type
_entity_poly.pdbx_seq_one_letter_code
_entity_poly.pdbx_strand_id
1 'polypeptide(L)' 'TWGLNLLSSRVFAKLPKTESKARSEGFTRLTGECSGGKFLGHRYMKGLDTAAVLIFDDNGYIAGIQHG' A
#
# COMPACT_ATOMS: atom_id res chain seq x y z
N THR A 1 -4.66 -14.57 -24.99
CA THR A 1 -4.55 -13.30 -25.75
C THR A 1 -3.48 -12.45 -25.13
N TRP A 2 -2.64 -11.80 -25.92
CA TRP A 2 -1.69 -10.80 -25.45
C TRP A 2 -2.44 -9.48 -25.29
N GLY A 3 -2.99 -9.24 -24.10
CA GLY A 3 -3.77 -8.03 -23.81
C GLY A 3 -4.27 -8.00 -22.37
N LEU A 4 -4.47 -6.79 -21.83
CA LEU A 4 -5.05 -6.61 -20.50
C LEU A 4 -6.50 -7.09 -20.47
N ASN A 5 -6.82 -8.00 -19.56
CA ASN A 5 -8.21 -8.37 -19.28
C ASN A 5 -8.85 -7.28 -18.41
N LEU A 6 -9.54 -6.33 -19.04
CA LEU A 6 -10.18 -5.20 -18.34
C LEU A 6 -11.27 -5.62 -17.35
N LEU A 7 -11.84 -6.82 -17.49
CA LEU A 7 -12.84 -7.38 -16.59
C LEU A 7 -12.20 -8.13 -15.40
N SER A 8 -10.88 -8.29 -15.40
CA SER A 8 -10.15 -8.91 -14.29
C SER A 8 -10.16 -7.97 -13.08
N SER A 9 -10.51 -8.53 -11.93
CA SER A 9 -10.39 -7.85 -10.63
C SER A 9 -8.94 -7.51 -10.25
N ARG A 10 -7.95 -8.01 -11.01
CA ARG A 10 -6.52 -7.79 -10.76
C ARG A 10 -5.90 -6.67 -11.60
N VAL A 11 -6.57 -6.23 -12.67
CA VAL A 11 -6.00 -5.23 -13.60
C VAL A 11 -6.19 -3.81 -13.09
N PHE A 12 -7.39 -3.48 -12.61
CA PHE A 12 -7.67 -2.22 -11.91
C PHE A 12 -8.11 -2.53 -10.48
N ALA A 13 -7.15 -2.86 -9.62
CA ALA A 13 -7.40 -3.12 -8.21
C ALA A 13 -7.47 -1.80 -7.43
N LYS A 14 -8.48 -1.65 -6.57
CA LYS A 14 -8.55 -0.53 -5.63
C LYS A 14 -7.56 -0.76 -4.49
N LEU A 15 -6.82 0.29 -4.14
CA LEU A 15 -5.98 0.29 -2.95
C LEU A 15 -6.76 0.80 -1.73
N PRO A 16 -6.47 0.29 -0.53
CA PRO A 16 -7.10 0.74 0.69
C PRO A 16 -6.76 2.21 0.98
N LYS A 17 -7.77 2.99 1.32
CA LYS A 17 -7.63 4.42 1.64
C LYS A 17 -7.38 4.70 3.12
N THR A 18 -7.51 3.67 3.96
CA THR A 18 -7.29 3.76 5.40
C THR A 18 -6.44 2.60 5.90
N GLU A 19 -5.69 2.84 6.96
CA GLU A 19 -4.84 1.82 7.60
C GLU A 19 -5.68 0.62 8.07
N SER A 20 -6.85 0.89 8.65
CA SER A 20 -7.78 -0.15 9.09
C SER A 20 -8.20 -1.05 7.93
N LYS A 21 -8.49 -0.45 6.76
CA LYS A 21 -8.84 -1.23 5.57
C LYS A 21 -7.63 -2.00 5.04
N ALA A 22 -6.45 -1.40 5.02
CA ALA A 22 -5.23 -2.07 4.59
C ALA A 22 -4.94 -3.32 5.43
N ARG A 23 -5.03 -3.21 6.76
CA ARG A 23 -4.92 -4.38 7.67
C ARG A 23 -5.97 -5.44 7.35
N SER A 24 -7.23 -5.05 7.12
CA SER A 24 -8.31 -5.99 6.76
C SER A 24 -8.07 -6.71 5.42
N GLU A 25 -7.30 -6.11 4.53
CA GLU A 25 -6.96 -6.66 3.21
C GLU A 25 -5.62 -7.41 3.17
N GLY A 26 -5.02 -7.65 4.35
CA GLY A 26 -3.79 -8.43 4.51
C GLY A 26 -2.51 -7.64 4.26
N PHE A 27 -2.54 -6.31 4.39
CA PHE A 27 -1.32 -5.51 4.41
C PHE A 27 -0.69 -5.55 5.80
N THR A 28 0.64 -5.66 5.81
CA THR A 28 1.45 -5.72 7.02
C THR A 28 2.26 -4.44 7.16
N ARG A 29 2.28 -3.90 8.38
CA ARG A 29 3.06 -2.72 8.74
C ARG A 29 4.55 -3.02 8.67
N LEU A 30 5.35 -2.08 8.17
CA LEU A 30 6.80 -2.22 8.13
C LEU A 30 7.42 -1.81 9.47
N THR A 31 8.63 -2.29 9.75
CA THR A 31 9.39 -1.83 10.91
C THR A 31 10.32 -0.67 10.52
N GLY A 32 10.73 0.15 11.48
CA GLY A 32 11.63 1.28 11.22
C GLY A 32 10.98 2.42 10.41
N GLU A 33 9.69 2.65 10.61
CA GLU A 33 8.93 3.73 10.00
C GLU A 33 9.17 5.03 10.75
N CYS A 34 9.15 6.16 10.05
CA CYS A 34 9.32 7.51 10.61
C CYS A 34 10.68 7.83 11.29
N SER A 35 11.69 6.96 11.23
CA SER A 35 13.03 7.19 11.80
C SER A 35 13.94 8.10 10.94
N GLY A 36 13.37 9.16 10.36
CA GLY A 36 14.11 10.15 9.55
C GLY A 36 14.33 9.76 8.08
N GLY A 37 13.57 8.78 7.57
CA GLY A 37 13.60 8.40 6.16
C GLY A 37 12.91 9.43 5.23
N LYS A 38 13.17 9.33 3.92
CA LYS A 38 12.55 10.18 2.88
C LYS A 38 11.02 10.11 2.84
N PHE A 39 10.45 9.00 3.28
CA PHE A 39 9.01 8.77 3.33
C PHE A 39 8.57 8.69 4.79
N LEU A 40 7.91 9.74 5.26
CA LEU A 40 7.30 9.81 6.58
C LEU A 40 5.90 9.19 6.53
N GLY A 41 5.48 8.57 7.63
CA GLY A 41 4.19 7.91 7.76
C GLY A 41 4.29 6.41 8.01
N HIS A 42 3.14 5.80 8.31
CA HIS A 42 3.02 4.38 8.56
C HIS A 42 2.98 3.62 7.24
N ARG A 43 3.85 2.64 7.07
CA ARG A 43 4.10 2.00 5.77
C ARG A 43 3.58 0.58 5.77
N TYR A 44 2.89 0.21 4.69
CA TYR A 44 2.20 -1.06 4.61
C TYR A 44 2.52 -1.74 3.29
N MET A 45 2.95 -3.00 3.36
CA MET A 45 3.14 -3.85 2.18
C MET A 45 2.16 -5.02 2.19
N LYS A 46 1.77 -5.51 1.03
CA LYS A 46 0.94 -6.72 0.92
C LYS A 46 1.82 -7.93 0.62
N GLY A 47 1.94 -8.84 1.58
CA GLY A 47 2.81 -10.01 1.43
C GLY A 47 4.29 -9.62 1.31
N LEU A 48 4.94 -10.02 0.22
CA LEU A 48 6.33 -9.68 -0.12
C LEU A 48 6.41 -8.73 -1.34
N ASP A 49 5.28 -8.13 -1.72
CA ASP A 49 5.21 -7.23 -2.87
C ASP A 49 5.77 -5.86 -2.49
N THR A 50 7.04 -5.63 -2.83
CA THR A 50 7.71 -4.34 -2.63
C THR A 50 7.41 -3.34 -3.75
N ALA A 51 6.66 -3.73 -4.78
CA ALA A 51 6.35 -2.84 -5.90
C ALA A 51 5.39 -1.71 -5.48
N ALA A 52 4.54 -1.95 -4.49
CA ALA A 52 3.60 -0.95 -3.97
C ALA A 52 3.56 -0.97 -2.43
N VAL A 53 4.28 -0.04 -1.82
CA VAL A 53 4.19 0.25 -0.38
C VAL A 53 3.22 1.42 -0.18
N LEU A 54 2.17 1.21 0.59
CA LEU A 54 1.22 2.26 0.93
C LEU A 54 1.70 3.02 2.16
N ILE A 55 1.53 4.35 2.14
CA ILE A 55 1.92 5.23 3.23
C ILE A 55 0.66 5.87 3.79
N PHE A 56 0.48 5.80 5.11
CA PHE A 56 -0.61 6.41 5.84
C PHE A 56 -0.10 7.48 6.81
N ASP A 57 -0.90 8.52 7.03
CA ASP A 57 -0.66 9.53 8.06
C ASP A 57 -1.04 9.02 9.46
N ASP A 58 -0.78 9.84 10.48
CA ASP A 58 -1.13 9.51 11.87
C ASP A 58 -2.66 9.47 12.12
N ASN A 59 -3.46 10.04 11.22
CA ASN A 59 -4.92 9.95 11.26
C ASN A 59 -5.44 8.64 10.62
N GLY A 60 -4.55 7.81 10.08
CA GLY A 60 -4.85 6.53 9.46
C GLY A 60 -5.38 6.64 8.02
N TYR A 61 -5.19 7.77 7.34
CA TYR A 61 -5.60 7.99 5.95
C TYR A 61 -4.41 7.92 5.00
N ILE A 62 -4.68 7.58 3.73
CA ILE A 62 -3.62 7.43 2.72
C ILE A 62 -2.91 8.77 2.46
N ALA A 63 -1.61 8.77 2.67
CA ALA A 63 -0.71 9.90 2.46
C ALA A 63 0.10 9.75 1.16
N GLY A 64 0.30 8.52 0.68
CA GLY A 64 1.03 8.29 -0.57
C GLY A 64 1.28 6.83 -0.89
N ILE A 65 2.03 6.63 -1.98
CA ILE A 65 2.51 5.32 -2.43
C ILE A 65 4.02 5.46 -2.68
N GLN A 66 4.79 4.54 -2.13
CA GLN A 66 6.19 4.34 -2.45
C GLN A 66 6.30 3.18 -3.44
N HIS A 67 6.94 3.41 -4.57
CA HIS A 67 7.34 2.39 -5.53
C HIS A 67 8.86 2.46 -5.75
N GLY A 68 9.47 1.33 -6.10
CA GLY A 68 10.88 1.24 -6.53
C GLY A 68 11.04 1.47 -8.02
#